data_AF-A0A139W8V9-F1
#
_entry.id   AF-A0A139W8V9-F1
#
_cell.length_a   1.000
_cell.length_b   1.000
_cell.length_c   1.000
_cell.angle_alpha   90.00
_cell.angle_beta   90.00
_cell.angle_gamma   90.00
#
_symmetry.space_group_name_H-M   'P 1'
#
loop_
_entity.id
_entity.type
_entity.pdbx_description
1 polymer ?
#
loop_
_entity_poly.entity_id
_entity_poly.type
_entity_poly.pdbx_seq_one_letter_code
_entity_poly.pdbx_strand_id
1 'polypeptide(L)'
;MEVTGKKVTSGDPFITLKKLYIDLGYHKVTKLVNVFFIVFYGFVYLLQIYYLIVHFNFEIIAKYSTILLLSTYLFNVMIFSIIYEKYILDAYKTFSQIAWPCDNASKPLQIIILQRSKTIKYLNYFFLGFILFMACINWPWLGDQNDFLLCIQVFKKYFGSWSPLLLLFYYLGFPIIGYSAARIFFIILYGVLHLELQIRLITELFRKISRTIFLNRKHHLFTSGDPFITLKKLYIDLGYHKVTKLVNVFFIVFYGFVYLLQIYYLIVHFNFEIIAKYSTILLLSTYLFNVMIFSIIYEKYILDAYKTFSLIAWPCDNASKPLQIIILQRSKTIKYWNYFFLGFIFFMACINWPWLGDQNDFLLCIQVFKKYFGSWSPLFLLFYYLGFPIIGYSAARIFFIILYGVLHLELQELFCKISRTILLIRAPSMSLHVSIAFL
;
A
#
# COMPACT_ATOMS: atom_id res chain seq x y z
N MET A 1 27.15 12.63 24.06
CA MET A 1 27.41 12.41 22.62
C MET A 1 26.74 13.54 21.86
N GLU A 2 27.56 14.48 21.41
CA GLU A 2 27.14 15.71 20.74
C GLU A 2 26.38 15.44 19.46
N VAL A 3 25.18 16.02 19.39
CA VAL A 3 24.37 16.10 18.18
C VAL A 3 24.92 17.25 17.35
N THR A 4 25.81 16.96 16.40
CA THR A 4 26.23 17.95 15.41
C THR A 4 25.05 18.30 14.52
N GLY A 5 24.44 19.44 14.80
CA GLY A 5 23.36 20.04 14.02
C GLY A 5 23.83 20.49 12.64
N LYS A 6 23.73 19.61 11.65
CA LYS A 6 23.45 20.08 10.28
C LYS A 6 21.96 20.38 10.19
N LYS A 7 21.60 21.64 9.94
CA LYS A 7 20.28 22.03 9.41
C LYS A 7 20.08 21.32 8.06
N VAL A 8 19.52 20.11 8.05
CA VAL A 8 19.16 19.36 6.81
C VAL A 8 17.67 19.53 6.46
N THR A 9 16.92 20.40 7.14
CA THR A 9 15.44 20.36 7.08
C THR A 9 14.75 21.33 6.12
N SER A 10 15.44 22.24 5.40
CA SER A 10 14.72 23.22 4.56
C SER A 10 14.32 22.71 3.17
N GLY A 11 14.90 21.62 2.67
CA GLY A 11 14.74 21.22 1.27
C GLY A 11 13.82 20.03 0.97
N ASP A 12 13.37 19.25 1.97
CA ASP A 12 12.50 18.08 1.77
C ASP A 12 11.03 18.45 1.99
N PRO A 13 10.21 18.60 0.93
CA PRO A 13 8.81 18.95 1.06
C PRO A 13 8.00 17.83 1.72
N PHE A 14 8.46 16.58 1.70
CA PHE A 14 7.74 15.41 2.23
C PHE A 14 8.28 14.92 3.58
N ILE A 15 8.98 15.80 4.32
CA ILE A 15 9.65 15.49 5.60
C ILE A 15 8.75 14.81 6.64
N THR A 16 7.44 15.07 6.62
CA THR A 16 6.49 14.46 7.57
C THR A 16 6.40 12.95 7.38
N LEU A 17 6.36 12.48 6.12
CA LEU A 17 6.35 11.05 5.81
C LEU A 17 7.64 10.37 6.27
N LYS A 18 8.79 11.00 5.98
CA LYS A 18 10.09 10.50 6.42
C LYS A 18 10.14 10.35 7.94
N LYS A 19 9.81 11.41 8.68
CA LYS A 19 9.87 11.40 10.15
C LYS A 19 8.97 10.32 10.75
N LEU A 20 7.74 10.18 10.25
CA LEU A 20 6.75 9.27 10.83
C LEU A 20 6.98 7.81 10.46
N TYR A 21 7.46 7.51 9.25
CA TYR A 21 7.47 6.13 8.74
C TYR A 21 8.87 5.55 8.53
N ILE A 22 9.88 6.40 8.33
CA ILE A 22 11.28 5.98 8.22
C ILE A 22 11.99 6.21 9.55
N ASP A 23 12.09 7.47 10.00
CA ASP A 23 12.89 7.81 11.19
C ASP A 23 12.29 7.20 12.47
N LEU A 24 10.98 7.38 12.69
CA LEU A 24 10.27 6.77 13.82
C LEU A 24 10.11 5.25 13.62
N GLY A 25 9.79 4.82 12.39
CA GLY A 25 9.54 3.41 12.08
C GLY A 25 10.74 2.51 12.36
N TYR A 26 11.94 2.97 12.01
CA TYR A 26 13.19 2.23 12.21
C TYR A 26 13.98 2.72 13.43
N HIS A 27 13.37 3.52 14.29
CA HIS A 27 13.97 3.86 15.58
C HIS A 27 14.17 2.60 16.44
N LYS A 28 15.27 2.56 17.22
CA LYS A 28 15.63 1.41 18.06
C LYS A 28 14.49 0.94 18.97
N VAL A 29 13.76 1.88 19.57
CA VAL A 29 12.61 1.60 20.45
C VAL A 29 11.47 0.97 19.66
N THR A 30 11.07 1.55 18.53
CA THR A 30 10.00 1.01 17.67
C THR A 30 10.35 -0.38 17.17
N LYS A 31 11.62 -0.62 16.84
CA LYS A 31 12.11 -1.94 16.45
C LYS A 31 11.99 -2.97 17.58
N LEU A 32 12.42 -2.62 18.79
CA LEU A 32 12.28 -3.49 19.96
C LEU A 32 10.81 -3.85 20.22
N VAL A 33 9.94 -2.85 20.18
CA VAL A 33 8.48 -3.03 20.33
C VAL A 33 7.92 -3.94 19.24
N ASN A 34 8.30 -3.73 17.97
CA ASN A 34 7.85 -4.59 16.87
C ASN A 34 8.32 -6.04 17.03
N VAL A 35 9.57 -6.27 17.46
CA VAL A 35 10.08 -7.62 17.71
C VAL A 35 9.30 -8.29 18.84
N PHE A 36 9.04 -7.58 19.94
CA PHE A 36 8.22 -8.09 21.04
C PHE A 36 6.83 -8.53 20.54
N PHE A 37 6.14 -7.68 19.78
CA PHE A 37 4.83 -8.00 19.26
C PHE A 37 4.84 -9.11 18.20
N ILE A 38 5.90 -9.24 17.39
CA ILE A 38 6.03 -10.39 16.49
C ILE A 38 6.14 -11.69 17.28
N VAL A 39 6.97 -11.75 18.32
CA VAL A 39 7.09 -12.95 19.14
C VAL A 39 5.76 -13.27 19.83
N PHE A 40 5.12 -12.25 20.42
CA PHE A 40 3.84 -12.40 21.10
C PHE A 40 2.73 -12.88 20.15
N TYR A 41 2.50 -12.19 19.02
CA TYR A 41 1.45 -12.61 18.08
C TYR A 41 1.76 -13.93 17.40
N GLY A 42 3.03 -14.26 17.14
CA GLY A 42 3.44 -15.57 16.66
C GLY A 42 3.03 -16.68 17.63
N PHE A 43 3.28 -16.48 18.92
CA PHE A 43 2.84 -17.41 19.97
C PHE A 43 1.31 -17.54 20.03
N VAL A 44 0.59 -16.41 20.01
CA VAL A 44 -0.89 -16.40 20.03
C VAL A 44 -1.46 -17.13 18.81
N TYR A 45 -0.86 -16.92 17.64
CA TYR A 45 -1.30 -17.53 16.39
C TYR A 45 -1.08 -19.05 16.40
N LEU A 46 0.08 -19.52 16.91
CA LEU A 46 0.34 -20.94 17.10
C LEU A 46 -0.67 -21.59 18.07
N LEU A 47 -1.02 -20.90 19.16
CA LEU A 47 -2.05 -21.38 20.10
C LEU A 47 -3.43 -21.46 19.45
N GLN A 48 -3.79 -20.50 18.60
CA GLN A 48 -5.05 -20.51 17.86
C GLN A 48 -5.10 -21.67 16.85
N ILE A 49 -4.01 -21.91 16.12
CA ILE A 49 -3.90 -23.06 15.21
C ILE A 49 -4.03 -24.36 16.01
N TYR A 50 -3.30 -24.49 17.12
CA TYR A 50 -3.39 -25.66 17.98
C TYR A 50 -4.83 -25.89 18.47
N TYR A 51 -5.51 -24.83 18.93
CA TYR A 51 -6.90 -24.90 19.34
C TYR A 51 -7.82 -25.38 18.21
N LEU A 52 -7.64 -24.86 16.98
CA LEU A 52 -8.42 -25.28 15.81
C LEU A 52 -8.18 -26.74 15.43
N ILE A 53 -6.95 -27.24 15.58
CA ILE A 53 -6.63 -28.65 15.32
C ILE A 53 -7.31 -29.56 16.36
N VAL A 54 -7.21 -29.22 17.64
CA VAL A 54 -7.79 -30.02 18.73
C VAL A 54 -9.32 -29.97 18.75
N HIS A 55 -9.91 -28.83 18.39
CA HIS A 55 -11.36 -28.62 18.37
C HIS A 55 -11.88 -28.43 16.95
N PHE A 56 -11.37 -29.24 16.02
CA PHE A 56 -11.72 -29.11 14.61
C PHE A 56 -13.24 -29.20 14.40
N ASN A 57 -13.81 -28.08 13.97
CA ASN A 57 -15.21 -27.97 13.57
C ASN A 57 -15.28 -26.95 12.43
N PHE A 58 -15.98 -27.33 11.35
CA PHE A 58 -16.21 -26.47 10.19
C PHE A 58 -16.85 -25.13 10.58
N GLU A 59 -17.75 -25.11 11.56
CA GLU A 59 -18.41 -23.89 12.03
C GLU A 59 -17.39 -22.93 12.68
N ILE A 60 -16.47 -23.46 13.49
CA ILE A 60 -15.42 -22.66 14.14
C ILE A 60 -14.48 -22.08 13.06
N ILE A 61 -14.10 -22.89 12.07
CA ILE A 61 -13.24 -22.44 10.97
C ILE A 61 -13.96 -21.37 10.16
N ALA A 62 -15.21 -21.58 9.77
CA ALA A 62 -16.00 -20.59 9.02
C ALA A 62 -16.13 -19.27 9.81
N LYS A 63 -16.38 -19.36 11.12
CA LYS A 63 -16.51 -18.21 12.02
C LYS A 63 -15.23 -17.38 12.14
N TYR A 64 -14.07 -18.02 12.34
CA TYR A 64 -12.83 -17.30 12.69
C TYR A 64 -11.81 -17.17 11.55
N SER A 65 -11.96 -17.91 10.45
CA SER A 65 -10.99 -17.95 9.34
C SER A 65 -10.66 -16.58 8.76
N THR A 66 -11.65 -15.72 8.53
CA THR A 66 -11.45 -14.37 7.96
C THR A 66 -10.52 -13.52 8.82
N ILE A 67 -10.74 -13.53 10.14
CA ILE A 67 -9.95 -12.74 11.09
C ILE A 67 -8.57 -13.34 11.27
N LEU A 68 -8.46 -14.67 11.29
CA LEU A 68 -7.18 -15.37 11.31
C LEU A 68 -6.34 -15.05 10.07
N LEU A 69 -6.95 -15.09 8.89
CA LEU A 69 -6.28 -14.75 7.63
C LEU A 69 -5.83 -13.29 7.62
N LEU A 70 -6.67 -12.36 8.06
CA LEU A 70 -6.30 -10.95 8.20
C LEU A 70 -5.13 -10.77 9.17
N SER A 71 -5.19 -11.45 10.33
CA SER A 71 -4.12 -11.42 11.32
C SER A 71 -2.82 -11.97 10.75
N THR A 72 -2.90 -13.03 9.94
CA THR A 72 -1.76 -13.62 9.22
C THR A 72 -1.13 -12.62 8.25
N TYR A 73 -1.97 -11.92 7.48
CA TYR A 73 -1.50 -10.86 6.57
C TYR A 73 -0.77 -9.76 7.36
N LEU A 74 -1.40 -9.22 8.39
CA LEU A 74 -0.83 -8.15 9.20
C LEU A 74 0.49 -8.55 9.87
N PHE A 75 0.55 -9.79 10.38
CA PHE A 75 1.74 -10.40 10.95
C PHE A 75 2.88 -10.52 9.92
N ASN A 76 2.57 -11.02 8.71
CA ASN A 76 3.54 -11.13 7.63
C ASN A 76 4.09 -9.75 7.22
N VAL A 77 3.25 -8.72 7.18
CA VAL A 77 3.70 -7.36 6.86
C VAL A 77 4.70 -6.84 7.91
N MET A 78 4.51 -7.14 9.19
CA MET A 78 5.49 -6.82 10.23
C MET A 78 6.82 -7.56 10.01
N ILE A 79 6.80 -8.86 9.74
CA ILE A 79 8.01 -9.65 9.46
C ILE A 79 8.75 -9.06 8.26
N PHE A 80 8.06 -8.84 7.15
CA PHE A 80 8.66 -8.25 5.94
C PHE A 80 9.27 -6.88 6.21
N SER A 81 8.63 -6.07 7.03
CA SER A 81 9.14 -4.73 7.35
C SER A 81 10.48 -4.75 8.11
N ILE A 82 10.77 -5.82 8.85
CA ILE A 82 12.08 -6.05 9.49
C ILE A 82 13.08 -6.63 8.49
N ILE A 83 12.68 -7.63 7.70
CA ILE A 83 13.56 -8.26 6.69
C ILE A 83 14.06 -7.23 5.68
N TYR A 84 13.18 -6.34 5.21
CA TYR A 84 13.51 -5.33 4.21
C TYR A 84 14.07 -4.03 4.78
N GLU A 85 14.19 -3.88 6.10
CA GLU A 85 14.67 -2.66 6.78
C GLU A 85 16.01 -2.18 6.19
N LYS A 86 17.00 -3.08 6.11
CA LYS A 86 18.34 -2.74 5.62
C LYS A 86 18.28 -2.17 4.19
N TYR A 87 17.57 -2.86 3.31
CA TYR A 87 17.43 -2.46 1.90
C TYR A 87 16.71 -1.11 1.77
N ILE A 88 15.66 -0.89 2.57
CA ILE A 88 14.92 0.38 2.57
C ILE A 88 15.81 1.54 3.04
N LEU A 89 16.58 1.34 4.13
CA LEU A 89 17.49 2.36 4.65
C LEU A 89 18.66 2.64 3.70
N ASP A 90 19.23 1.62 3.07
CA ASP A 90 20.30 1.77 2.09
C ASP A 90 19.81 2.48 0.82
N ALA A 91 18.63 2.12 0.32
CA ALA A 91 17.98 2.80 -0.81
C ALA A 91 17.70 4.26 -0.48
N TYR A 92 17.17 4.54 0.72
CA TYR A 92 16.93 5.90 1.20
C TYR A 92 18.24 6.71 1.28
N LYS A 93 19.29 6.14 1.88
CA LYS A 93 20.60 6.80 2.02
C LYS A 93 21.17 7.15 0.65
N THR A 94 21.18 6.19 -0.26
CA THR A 94 21.65 6.39 -1.64
C THR A 94 20.86 7.48 -2.34
N PHE A 95 19.52 7.42 -2.25
CA PHE A 95 18.64 8.42 -2.83
C PHE A 95 18.89 9.82 -2.25
N SER A 96 19.01 9.95 -0.93
CA SER A 96 19.23 11.24 -0.25
C SER A 96 20.55 11.92 -0.62
N GLN A 97 21.55 11.15 -1.07
CA GLN A 97 22.84 11.68 -1.51
C GLN A 97 22.79 12.25 -2.93
N ILE A 98 21.89 11.74 -3.77
CA ILE A 98 21.77 12.14 -5.18
C ILE A 98 20.61 13.11 -5.43
N ALA A 99 19.61 13.12 -4.54
CA ALA A 99 18.40 13.92 -4.71
C ALA A 99 18.68 15.42 -4.65
N TRP A 100 18.15 16.16 -5.62
CA TRP A 100 18.21 17.63 -5.61
C TRP A 100 17.18 18.21 -4.64
N PRO A 101 17.53 19.28 -3.91
CA PRO A 101 16.61 19.96 -3.02
C PRO A 101 15.49 20.65 -3.81
N CYS A 102 14.31 20.78 -3.20
CA CYS A 102 13.17 21.49 -3.78
C CYS A 102 13.50 22.96 -4.10
N ASP A 103 14.48 23.54 -3.41
CA ASP A 103 14.94 24.91 -3.62
C ASP A 103 15.51 25.15 -5.04
N ASN A 104 15.92 24.09 -5.73
CA ASN A 104 16.39 24.16 -7.13
C ASN A 104 15.25 24.33 -8.16
N ALA A 105 13.99 24.12 -7.76
CA ALA A 105 12.82 24.31 -8.63
C ALA A 105 12.54 25.81 -8.87
N SER A 106 11.88 26.14 -9.98
CA SER A 106 11.27 27.45 -10.17
C SER A 106 10.20 27.75 -9.11
N LYS A 107 9.99 29.03 -8.76
CA LYS A 107 8.94 29.45 -7.80
C LYS A 107 7.56 28.85 -8.11
N PRO A 108 7.06 28.81 -9.37
CA PRO A 108 5.77 28.18 -9.68
C PRO A 108 5.75 26.69 -9.35
N LEU A 109 6.82 25.95 -9.65
CA LEU A 109 6.92 24.53 -9.35
C LEU A 109 7.00 24.28 -7.84
N GLN A 110 7.77 25.09 -7.11
CA GLN A 110 7.83 25.04 -5.64
C GLN A 110 6.45 25.20 -5.00
N ILE A 111 5.64 26.17 -5.46
CA ILE A 111 4.28 26.39 -4.95
C ILE A 111 3.40 25.14 -5.13
N ILE A 112 3.46 24.51 -6.31
CA ILE A 112 2.70 23.28 -6.60
C ILE A 112 3.14 22.13 -5.66
N ILE A 113 4.44 21.96 -5.48
CA ILE A 113 5.02 20.92 -4.61
C ILE A 113 4.59 21.14 -3.15
N LEU A 114 4.68 22.37 -2.65
CA LEU A 114 4.31 22.72 -1.28
C LEU A 114 2.81 22.53 -1.02
N GLN A 115 1.95 22.88 -1.97
CA GLN A 115 0.51 22.63 -1.86
C GLN A 115 0.21 21.13 -1.76
N ARG A 116 0.83 20.31 -2.62
CA ARG A 116 0.68 18.85 -2.56
C ARG A 116 1.20 18.26 -1.24
N SER A 117 2.36 18.71 -0.78
CA SER A 117 2.92 18.32 0.52
C SER A 117 1.95 18.59 1.67
N LYS A 118 1.30 19.77 1.71
CA LYS A 118 0.29 20.09 2.72
C LYS A 118 -0.87 19.08 2.71
N THR A 119 -1.41 18.76 1.54
CA THR A 119 -2.49 17.76 1.41
C THR A 119 -2.06 16.40 1.96
N ILE A 120 -0.86 15.93 1.60
CA ILE A 120 -0.32 14.66 2.08
C ILE A 120 -0.11 14.68 3.60
N LYS A 121 0.34 15.81 4.16
CA LYS A 121 0.49 15.98 5.61
C LYS A 121 -0.85 15.84 6.34
N TYR A 122 -1.91 16.48 5.87
CA TYR A 122 -3.24 16.33 6.48
C TYR A 122 -3.79 14.91 6.37
N LEU A 123 -3.62 14.27 5.20
CA LEU A 123 -4.01 12.86 5.01
C LEU A 123 -3.28 11.92 5.97
N ASN A 124 -2.00 12.15 6.23
CA ASN A 124 -1.23 11.35 7.19
C ASN A 124 -1.74 11.49 8.62
N TYR A 125 -2.02 12.71 9.08
CA TYR A 125 -2.55 12.90 10.43
C TYR A 125 -3.95 12.34 10.59
N PHE A 126 -4.79 12.51 9.57
CA PHE A 126 -6.10 11.88 9.54
C PHE A 126 -5.98 10.36 9.65
N PHE A 127 -5.08 9.74 8.90
CA PHE A 127 -4.83 8.31 8.94
C PHE A 127 -4.33 7.81 10.31
N LEU A 128 -3.38 8.53 10.94
CA LEU A 128 -2.90 8.18 12.28
C LEU A 128 -3.99 8.34 13.35
N GLY A 129 -4.75 9.44 13.28
CA GLY A 129 -5.91 9.66 14.14
C GLY A 129 -6.95 8.56 13.98
N PHE A 130 -7.16 8.10 12.74
CA PHE A 130 -8.04 6.98 12.44
C PHE A 130 -7.54 5.66 13.06
N ILE A 131 -6.24 5.32 12.98
CA ILE A 131 -5.69 4.14 13.67
C ILE A 131 -5.97 4.19 15.18
N LEU A 132 -5.72 5.34 15.81
CA LEU A 132 -5.96 5.52 17.25
C LEU A 132 -7.45 5.43 17.59
N PHE A 133 -8.31 6.05 16.80
CA PHE A 133 -9.75 5.97 16.96
C PHE A 133 -10.24 4.52 16.88
N MET A 134 -9.73 3.76 15.90
CA MET A 134 -10.05 2.33 15.77
C MET A 134 -9.52 1.50 16.93
N ALA A 135 -8.36 1.84 17.48
CA ALA A 135 -7.86 1.18 18.70
C ALA A 135 -8.81 1.36 19.88
N CYS A 136 -9.35 2.57 20.05
CA CYS A 136 -10.31 2.87 21.12
C CYS A 136 -11.64 2.12 20.95
N ILE A 137 -12.14 2.00 19.71
CA ILE A 137 -13.38 1.27 19.41
C ILE A 137 -13.23 -0.24 19.65
N ASN A 138 -12.06 -0.81 19.35
CA ASN A 138 -11.83 -2.25 19.57
C ASN A 138 -11.43 -2.59 21.01
N TRP A 139 -11.46 -1.62 21.92
CA TRP A 139 -11.08 -1.86 23.31
C TRP A 139 -12.11 -2.76 24.02
N PRO A 140 -11.68 -3.72 24.87
CA PRO A 140 -12.55 -4.72 25.48
C PRO A 140 -13.67 -4.17 26.39
N TRP A 141 -13.61 -2.89 26.77
CA TRP A 141 -14.68 -2.25 27.56
C TRP A 141 -16.00 -2.04 26.80
N LEU A 142 -15.98 -2.19 25.47
CA LEU A 142 -17.13 -1.91 24.59
C LEU A 142 -18.01 -3.13 24.36
N GLY A 143 -17.66 -4.26 24.98
CA GLY A 143 -18.47 -5.48 25.03
C GLY A 143 -17.67 -6.74 24.69
N ASP A 144 -18.36 -7.88 24.69
CA ASP A 144 -17.74 -9.18 24.44
C ASP A 144 -17.42 -9.39 22.95
N GLN A 145 -16.14 -9.65 22.64
CA GLN A 145 -15.65 -9.89 21.28
C GLN A 145 -15.38 -11.38 21.02
N ASN A 146 -15.84 -12.29 21.90
CA ASN A 146 -15.66 -13.75 21.76
C ASN A 146 -16.17 -14.30 20.41
N ASP A 147 -17.11 -13.62 19.78
CA ASP A 147 -17.66 -14.00 18.48
C ASP A 147 -16.71 -13.75 17.30
N PHE A 148 -15.70 -12.89 17.48
CA PHE A 148 -14.80 -12.45 16.41
C PHE A 148 -13.35 -12.87 16.68
N LEU A 149 -12.93 -12.78 17.94
CA LEU A 149 -11.56 -13.03 18.32
C LEU A 149 -11.42 -14.39 18.99
N LEU A 150 -10.93 -15.37 18.23
CA LEU A 150 -10.63 -16.72 18.73
C LEU A 150 -9.62 -16.68 19.90
N CYS A 151 -8.70 -15.70 19.93
CA CYS A 151 -7.74 -15.56 21.03
C CYS A 151 -8.41 -15.48 22.39
N ILE A 152 -9.60 -14.89 22.50
CA ILE A 152 -10.25 -14.69 23.79
C ILE A 152 -10.64 -16.04 24.40
N GLN A 153 -11.24 -16.92 23.59
CA GLN A 153 -11.58 -18.27 24.02
C GLN A 153 -10.34 -19.10 24.34
N VAL A 154 -9.32 -19.00 23.49
CA VAL A 154 -8.04 -19.70 23.65
C VAL A 154 -7.36 -19.27 24.96
N PHE A 155 -7.29 -17.98 25.24
CA PHE A 155 -6.66 -17.47 26.46
C PHE A 155 -7.44 -17.86 27.72
N LYS A 156 -8.77 -17.73 27.70
CA LYS A 156 -9.62 -18.17 28.82
C LYS A 156 -9.42 -19.66 29.11
N LYS A 157 -9.38 -20.49 28.06
CA LYS A 157 -9.25 -21.94 28.20
C LYS A 157 -7.89 -22.39 28.72
N TYR A 158 -6.80 -21.85 28.19
CA TYR A 158 -5.46 -22.35 28.51
C TYR A 158 -4.77 -21.59 29.66
N PHE A 159 -5.18 -20.34 29.94
CA PHE A 159 -4.50 -19.49 30.92
C PHE A 159 -5.39 -19.07 32.10
N GLY A 160 -6.70 -19.32 32.05
CA GLY A 160 -7.62 -19.05 33.16
C GLY A 160 -7.53 -17.62 33.67
N SER A 161 -7.10 -17.45 34.93
CA SER A 161 -6.94 -16.15 35.60
C SER A 161 -5.89 -15.24 34.96
N TRP A 162 -4.94 -15.77 34.20
CA TRP A 162 -3.93 -14.98 33.48
C TRP A 162 -4.42 -14.46 32.12
N SER A 163 -5.58 -14.93 31.64
CA SER A 163 -6.17 -14.49 30.37
C SER A 163 -6.28 -12.97 30.22
N PRO A 164 -6.67 -12.17 31.23
CA PRO A 164 -6.79 -10.72 31.10
C PRO A 164 -5.47 -10.04 30.74
N LEU A 165 -4.34 -10.53 31.27
CA LEU A 165 -3.02 -9.98 30.98
C LEU A 165 -2.64 -10.21 29.51
N LEU A 166 -2.85 -11.43 29.00
CA LEU A 166 -2.60 -11.75 27.60
C LEU A 166 -3.52 -10.95 26.67
N LEU A 167 -4.79 -10.78 27.05
CA LEU A 167 -5.72 -9.93 26.31
C LEU A 167 -5.26 -8.48 26.28
N LEU A 168 -4.78 -7.92 27.38
CA LEU A 168 -4.25 -6.55 27.42
C LEU A 168 -3.11 -6.38 26.41
N PHE A 169 -2.13 -7.28 26.39
CA PHE A 169 -1.05 -7.24 25.40
C PHE A 169 -1.59 -7.40 23.96
N TYR A 170 -2.55 -8.29 23.75
CA TYR A 170 -3.18 -8.47 22.44
C TYR A 170 -3.92 -7.21 21.96
N TYR A 171 -4.62 -6.48 22.83
CA TYR A 171 -5.27 -5.24 22.43
C TYR A 171 -4.29 -4.08 22.22
N LEU A 172 -3.27 -3.96 23.07
CA LEU A 172 -2.20 -2.96 22.92
C LEU A 172 -1.38 -3.15 21.64
N GLY A 173 -1.33 -4.37 21.10
CA GLY A 173 -0.66 -4.67 19.85
C GLY A 173 -1.37 -4.18 18.61
N PHE A 174 -2.70 -4.02 18.63
CA PHE A 174 -3.47 -3.64 17.43
C PHE A 174 -3.02 -2.32 16.77
N PRO A 175 -2.83 -1.20 17.50
CA PRO A 175 -2.34 0.05 16.91
C PRO A 175 -0.96 -0.11 16.29
N ILE A 176 -0.10 -0.91 16.92
CA ILE A 176 1.29 -1.14 16.50
C ILE A 176 1.34 -1.98 15.22
N ILE A 177 0.51 -3.02 15.16
CA ILE A 177 0.30 -3.81 13.95
C ILE A 177 -0.27 -2.93 12.84
N GLY A 178 -1.32 -2.16 13.12
CA GLY A 178 -1.96 -1.26 12.16
C GLY A 178 -0.99 -0.23 11.59
N TYR A 179 -0.20 0.41 12.46
CA TYR A 179 0.88 1.32 12.06
C TYR A 179 1.93 0.60 11.21
N SER A 180 2.38 -0.59 11.63
CA SER A 180 3.40 -1.35 10.90
C SER A 180 2.92 -1.81 9.52
N ALA A 181 1.64 -2.18 9.41
CA ALA A 181 1.01 -2.54 8.16
C ALA A 181 0.96 -1.36 7.19
N ALA A 182 0.60 -0.18 7.69
CA ALA A 182 0.54 1.05 6.91
C ALA A 182 1.93 1.57 6.51
N ARG A 183 2.94 1.36 7.36
CA ARG A 183 4.28 1.95 7.23
C ARG A 183 4.91 1.69 5.87
N ILE A 184 4.90 0.45 5.37
CA ILE A 184 5.50 0.12 4.07
C ILE A 184 4.83 0.91 2.94
N PHE A 185 3.50 1.04 2.96
CA PHE A 185 2.78 1.82 1.95
C PHE A 185 3.18 3.30 1.98
N PHE A 186 3.35 3.89 3.16
CA PHE A 186 3.77 5.29 3.28
C PHE A 186 5.25 5.52 2.95
N ILE A 187 6.13 4.55 3.20
CA ILE A 187 7.53 4.58 2.73
C ILE A 187 7.57 4.57 1.20
N ILE A 188 6.80 3.67 0.57
CA ILE A 188 6.69 3.59 -0.89
C ILE A 188 6.14 4.91 -1.44
N LEU A 189 5.07 5.44 -0.83
CA LEU A 189 4.51 6.73 -1.22
C LEU A 189 5.55 7.84 -1.14
N TYR A 190 6.34 7.90 -0.05
CA TYR A 190 7.43 8.85 0.09
C TYR A 190 8.43 8.73 -1.07
N GLY A 191 8.83 7.50 -1.43
CA GLY A 191 9.69 7.24 -2.58
C GLY A 191 9.10 7.73 -3.90
N VAL A 192 7.83 7.40 -4.18
CA VAL A 192 7.13 7.83 -5.41
C VAL A 192 7.06 9.35 -5.52
N LEU A 193 6.69 10.04 -4.44
CA LEU A 193 6.59 11.50 -4.43
C LEU A 193 7.95 12.17 -4.64
N HIS A 194 9.00 11.61 -4.04
CA HIS A 194 10.37 12.08 -4.22
C HIS A 194 10.88 11.84 -5.65
N LEU A 195 10.60 10.68 -6.23
CA LEU A 195 10.93 10.39 -7.62
C LEU A 195 10.21 11.35 -8.57
N GLU A 196 8.91 11.61 -8.35
CA GLU A 196 8.16 12.59 -9.12
C GLU A 196 8.79 13.99 -9.02
N LEU A 197 9.22 14.40 -7.82
CA LEU A 197 9.92 15.67 -7.60
C LEU A 197 11.22 15.72 -8.42
N GLN A 198 12.08 14.70 -8.33
CA GLN A 198 13.35 14.67 -9.06
C GLN A 198 13.13 14.72 -10.57
N ILE A 199 12.16 13.96 -11.07
CA ILE A 199 11.81 13.97 -12.50
C ILE A 199 11.37 15.37 -12.94
N ARG A 200 10.54 16.07 -12.15
CA ARG A 200 10.08 17.43 -12.48
C ARG A 200 11.23 18.43 -12.45
N LEU A 201 12.14 18.33 -11.50
CA LEU A 201 13.34 19.18 -11.42
C LEU A 201 14.23 18.99 -12.65
N ILE A 202 14.53 17.75 -13.00
CA ILE A 202 15.32 17.39 -14.19
C ILE A 202 14.63 17.89 -15.46
N THR A 203 13.31 17.72 -15.58
CA THR A 203 12.53 18.21 -16.72
C THR A 203 12.60 19.74 -16.84
N GLU A 204 12.51 20.45 -15.72
CA GLU A 204 12.63 21.91 -15.70
C GLU A 204 14.03 22.36 -16.11
N LEU A 205 15.08 21.68 -15.63
CA LEU A 205 16.46 21.93 -16.02
C LEU A 205 16.66 21.69 -17.52
N PHE A 206 16.22 20.54 -18.04
CA PHE A 206 16.26 20.27 -19.47
C PHE A 206 15.46 21.29 -20.26
N ARG A 207 14.32 21.80 -19.78
CA ARG A 207 13.59 22.86 -20.47
C ARG A 207 14.36 24.19 -20.50
N LYS A 208 15.11 24.50 -19.44
CA LYS A 208 16.00 25.67 -19.40
C LYS A 208 17.17 25.52 -20.38
N ILE A 209 17.79 24.33 -20.43
CA ILE A 209 18.90 24.01 -21.34
C ILE A 209 18.42 23.87 -22.80
N SER A 210 17.26 23.25 -23.03
CA SER A 210 16.74 22.89 -24.36
C SER A 210 16.01 24.02 -25.09
N ARG A 211 15.90 25.22 -24.50
CA ARG A 211 15.59 26.44 -25.26
C ARG A 211 16.54 26.64 -26.45
N THR A 212 17.62 25.86 -26.53
CA THR A 212 18.58 25.84 -27.64
C THR A 212 18.45 24.70 -28.65
N ILE A 213 17.82 23.52 -28.38
CA ILE A 213 17.96 22.33 -29.30
C ILE A 213 16.73 21.39 -29.47
N PHE A 214 15.76 21.25 -28.55
CA PHE A 214 14.99 19.99 -28.45
C PHE A 214 13.48 19.99 -28.77
N LEU A 215 13.00 20.91 -29.63
CA LEU A 215 11.56 20.96 -29.96
C LEU A 215 11.06 19.83 -30.87
N ASN A 216 11.93 18.98 -31.45
CA ASN A 216 11.52 18.08 -32.55
C ASN A 216 11.45 16.57 -32.25
N ARG A 217 11.54 16.12 -30.99
CA ARG A 217 11.59 14.67 -30.64
C ARG A 217 10.38 14.10 -29.90
N LYS A 218 9.21 14.74 -30.00
CA LYS A 218 8.00 14.30 -29.28
C LYS A 218 7.31 13.04 -29.85
N HIS A 219 7.64 12.59 -31.06
CA HIS A 219 6.82 11.59 -31.75
C HIS A 219 7.40 10.16 -31.90
N HIS A 220 8.68 9.91 -31.57
CA HIS A 220 9.32 8.62 -31.89
C HIS A 220 9.58 7.65 -30.71
N LEU A 221 9.19 7.98 -29.47
CA LEU A 221 9.53 7.16 -28.29
C LEU A 221 8.45 6.14 -27.86
N PHE A 222 7.32 6.04 -28.55
CA PHE A 222 6.19 5.21 -28.08
C PHE A 222 6.09 3.80 -28.70
N THR A 223 6.99 3.42 -29.62
CA THR A 223 6.87 2.16 -30.38
C THR A 223 7.95 1.10 -30.11
N SER A 224 8.96 1.37 -29.30
CA SER A 224 9.95 0.36 -28.89
C SER A 224 9.39 -0.57 -27.81
N GLY A 225 9.75 -1.85 -27.84
CA GLY A 225 9.17 -2.90 -27.01
C GLY A 225 9.36 -2.66 -25.50
N ASP A 226 8.31 -2.17 -24.82
CA ASP A 226 8.27 -2.10 -23.37
C ASP A 226 8.38 -3.54 -22.80
N PRO A 227 9.49 -3.89 -22.12
CA PRO A 227 9.68 -5.25 -21.61
C PRO A 227 8.63 -5.61 -20.57
N PHE A 228 8.02 -4.63 -19.90
CA PHE A 228 7.00 -4.81 -18.88
C PHE A 228 5.59 -4.49 -19.42
N ILE A 229 5.37 -4.60 -20.73
CA ILE A 229 4.08 -4.26 -21.38
C ILE A 229 2.87 -4.98 -20.79
N THR A 230 3.04 -6.18 -20.23
CA THR A 230 1.94 -6.89 -19.57
C THR A 230 1.48 -6.18 -18.30
N LEU A 231 2.39 -5.67 -17.48
CA LEU A 231 2.06 -4.84 -16.30
C LEU A 231 1.36 -3.56 -16.73
N LYS A 232 1.90 -2.89 -17.75
CA LYS A 232 1.30 -1.67 -18.32
C LYS A 232 -0.12 -1.94 -18.82
N LYS A 233 -0.33 -2.93 -19.68
CA LYS A 233 -1.66 -3.24 -20.23
C LYS A 233 -2.67 -3.61 -19.14
N LEU A 234 -2.27 -4.46 -18.18
CA LEU A 234 -3.17 -4.94 -17.13
C LEU A 234 -3.47 -3.88 -16.09
N TYR A 235 -2.47 -3.18 -15.56
CA TYR A 235 -2.67 -2.33 -14.39
C TYR A 235 -2.78 -0.85 -14.73
N ILE A 236 -2.18 -0.42 -15.85
CA ILE A 236 -2.30 0.93 -16.36
C ILE A 236 -3.47 0.95 -17.37
N ASP A 237 -3.32 0.41 -18.58
CA ASP A 237 -4.30 0.62 -19.65
C ASP A 237 -5.71 0.14 -19.29
N LEU A 238 -5.86 -1.09 -18.77
CA LEU A 238 -7.14 -1.61 -18.29
C LEU A 238 -7.61 -0.90 -17.02
N GLY A 239 -6.71 -0.58 -16.10
CA GLY A 239 -7.02 0.19 -14.89
C GLY A 239 -7.60 1.58 -15.19
N TYR A 240 -7.07 2.27 -16.20
CA TYR A 240 -7.47 3.61 -16.62
C TYR A 240 -8.54 3.62 -17.70
N HIS A 241 -8.98 2.45 -18.16
CA HIS A 241 -10.08 2.36 -19.10
C HIS A 241 -11.33 3.03 -18.50
N LYS A 242 -12.05 3.79 -19.33
CA LYS A 242 -13.22 4.59 -18.90
C LYS A 242 -14.24 3.74 -18.15
N VAL A 243 -14.42 2.48 -18.57
CA VAL A 243 -15.32 1.51 -17.94
C VAL A 243 -14.82 1.13 -16.54
N THR A 244 -13.55 0.77 -16.38
CA THR A 244 -12.97 0.39 -15.07
C THR A 244 -13.08 1.53 -14.07
N LYS A 245 -12.84 2.77 -14.51
CA LYS A 245 -13.01 3.96 -13.67
C LYS A 245 -14.47 4.15 -13.24
N LEU A 246 -15.41 3.97 -14.17
CA LEU A 246 -16.84 4.07 -13.86
C LEU A 246 -17.26 2.99 -12.85
N VAL A 247 -16.82 1.75 -13.05
CA VAL A 247 -17.05 0.62 -12.15
C VAL A 247 -16.49 0.91 -10.76
N ASN A 248 -15.24 1.37 -10.66
CA ASN A 248 -14.62 1.72 -9.37
C ASN A 248 -15.38 2.84 -8.64
N VAL A 249 -15.80 3.89 -9.36
CA VAL A 249 -16.60 4.97 -8.78
C VAL A 249 -17.95 4.45 -8.30
N PHE A 250 -18.64 3.61 -9.09
CA PHE A 250 -19.89 2.98 -8.69
C PHE A 250 -19.72 2.18 -7.39
N PHE A 251 -18.70 1.31 -7.31
CA PHE A 251 -18.48 0.52 -6.10
C PHE A 251 -18.10 1.37 -4.90
N ILE A 252 -17.34 2.46 -5.07
CA ILE A 252 -17.04 3.37 -3.96
C ILE A 252 -18.30 4.05 -3.45
N VAL A 253 -19.15 4.56 -4.34
CA VAL A 253 -20.42 5.18 -3.95
C VAL A 253 -21.31 4.14 -3.26
N PHE A 254 -21.38 2.92 -3.82
CA PHE A 254 -22.14 1.82 -3.25
C PHE A 254 -21.64 1.44 -1.85
N TYR A 255 -20.35 1.12 -1.66
CA TYR A 255 -19.80 0.78 -0.35
C TYR A 255 -19.87 1.95 0.63
N GLY A 256 -19.71 3.19 0.18
CA GLY A 256 -19.92 4.39 0.99
C GLY A 256 -21.36 4.47 1.50
N PHE A 257 -22.34 4.22 0.64
CA PHE A 257 -23.75 4.16 1.03
C PHE A 257 -24.03 3.00 2.00
N VAL A 258 -23.52 1.81 1.71
CA VAL A 258 -23.66 0.63 2.60
C VAL A 258 -23.01 0.88 3.97
N TYR A 259 -21.90 1.60 4.00
CA TYR A 259 -21.24 2.00 5.24
C TYR A 259 -22.07 3.01 6.04
N LEU A 260 -22.61 4.05 5.39
CA LEU A 260 -23.51 5.00 6.04
C LEU A 260 -24.78 4.33 6.58
N LEU A 261 -25.35 3.37 5.84
CA LEU A 261 -26.49 2.57 6.30
C LEU A 261 -26.16 1.74 7.54
N GLN A 262 -24.96 1.14 7.59
CA GLN A 262 -24.52 0.38 8.77
C GLN A 262 -24.33 1.30 9.97
N ILE A 263 -23.71 2.47 9.80
CA ILE A 263 -23.60 3.48 10.86
C ILE A 263 -25.00 3.89 11.34
N TYR A 264 -25.90 4.21 10.41
CA TYR A 264 -27.27 4.58 10.74
C TYR A 264 -27.97 3.48 11.54
N TYR A 265 -27.85 2.22 11.11
CA TYR A 265 -28.40 1.08 11.84
C TYR A 265 -27.82 0.98 13.26
N LEU A 266 -26.50 1.14 13.43
CA LEU A 266 -25.84 1.12 14.74
C LEU A 266 -26.29 2.28 15.64
N ILE A 267 -26.56 3.46 15.09
CA ILE A 267 -27.07 4.61 15.85
C ILE A 267 -28.52 4.36 16.29
N VAL A 268 -29.38 3.88 15.39
CA VAL A 268 -30.81 3.62 15.70
C VAL A 268 -30.96 2.45 16.66
N HIS A 269 -30.12 1.44 16.54
CA HIS A 269 -30.12 0.24 17.39
C HIS A 269 -28.94 0.22 18.35
N PHE A 270 -28.59 1.39 18.89
CA PHE A 270 -27.44 1.52 19.77
C PHE A 270 -27.55 0.58 20.97
N ASN A 271 -26.69 -0.44 20.97
CA ASN A 271 -26.52 -1.40 22.05
C ASN A 271 -25.04 -1.81 22.05
N PHE A 272 -24.42 -1.83 23.24
CA PHE A 272 -23.04 -2.26 23.42
C PHE A 272 -22.78 -3.65 22.84
N GLU A 273 -23.73 -4.59 22.96
CA GLU A 273 -23.61 -5.93 22.39
C GLU A 273 -23.53 -5.90 20.86
N ILE A 274 -24.38 -5.09 20.22
CA ILE A 274 -24.39 -4.93 18.75
C ILE A 274 -23.09 -4.28 18.28
N ILE A 275 -22.59 -3.27 19.00
CA ILE A 275 -21.33 -2.60 18.69
C ILE A 275 -20.16 -3.58 18.85
N ALA A 276 -20.07 -4.28 19.98
CA ALA A 276 -19.03 -5.27 20.21
C ALA A 276 -19.02 -6.34 19.12
N LYS A 277 -20.22 -6.82 18.76
CA LYS A 277 -20.40 -7.80 17.69
C LYS A 277 -19.89 -7.25 16.34
N TYR A 278 -20.41 -6.13 15.87
CA TYR A 278 -20.11 -5.70 14.50
C TYR A 278 -18.90 -4.76 14.35
N SER A 279 -18.31 -4.27 15.44
CA SER A 279 -17.19 -3.31 15.42
C SER A 279 -15.99 -3.77 14.59
N THR A 280 -15.58 -5.04 14.70
CA THR A 280 -14.42 -5.57 13.96
C THR A 280 -14.69 -5.68 12.47
N ILE A 281 -15.92 -6.04 12.08
CA ILE A 281 -16.33 -6.11 10.66
C ILE A 281 -16.54 -4.72 10.09
N LEU A 282 -17.09 -3.80 10.90
CA LEU A 282 -17.16 -2.39 10.56
C LEU A 282 -15.75 -1.82 10.36
N LEU A 283 -14.79 -2.17 11.23
CA LEU A 283 -13.38 -1.83 11.08
C LEU A 283 -12.81 -2.34 9.76
N LEU A 284 -13.02 -3.61 9.45
CA LEU A 284 -12.53 -4.22 8.22
C LEU A 284 -13.13 -3.55 6.99
N SER A 285 -14.45 -3.34 6.98
CA SER A 285 -15.13 -2.65 5.87
C SER A 285 -14.67 -1.19 5.74
N THR A 286 -14.45 -0.48 6.84
CA THR A 286 -13.90 0.88 6.82
C THR A 286 -12.46 0.90 6.30
N TYR A 287 -11.64 -0.09 6.70
CA TYR A 287 -10.29 -0.25 6.18
C TYR A 287 -10.30 -0.48 4.66
N LEU A 288 -11.12 -1.41 4.16
CA LEU A 288 -11.25 -1.68 2.73
C LEU A 288 -11.77 -0.46 1.96
N PHE A 289 -12.74 0.26 2.52
CA PHE A 289 -13.26 1.50 1.94
C PHE A 289 -12.18 2.59 1.86
N ASN A 290 -11.43 2.79 2.94
CA ASN A 290 -10.30 3.70 2.95
C ASN A 290 -9.24 3.28 1.93
N VAL A 291 -8.88 2.00 1.86
CA VAL A 291 -7.95 1.48 0.86
C VAL A 291 -8.41 1.82 -0.55
N MET A 292 -9.71 1.71 -0.87
CA MET A 292 -10.25 2.13 -2.17
C MET A 292 -10.12 3.65 -2.42
N ILE A 293 -10.49 4.48 -1.45
CA ILE A 293 -10.38 5.94 -1.58
C ILE A 293 -8.93 6.34 -1.81
N PHE A 294 -8.04 5.88 -0.92
CA PHE A 294 -6.61 6.08 -1.05
C PHE A 294 -6.12 5.55 -2.39
N SER A 295 -6.67 4.42 -2.85
CA SER A 295 -6.26 3.84 -4.12
C SER A 295 -6.51 4.78 -5.29
N ILE A 296 -7.69 5.38 -5.38
CA ILE A 296 -8.02 6.35 -6.44
C ILE A 296 -7.20 7.64 -6.31
N ILE A 297 -7.01 8.13 -5.08
CA ILE A 297 -6.22 9.34 -4.85
C ILE A 297 -4.77 9.10 -5.30
N TYR A 298 -4.15 7.99 -4.87
CA TYR A 298 -2.78 7.63 -5.24
C TYR A 298 -2.65 7.31 -6.71
N GLU A 299 -3.65 6.67 -7.31
CA GLU A 299 -3.69 6.34 -8.74
C GLU A 299 -3.47 7.59 -9.61
N LYS A 300 -4.02 8.75 -9.23
CA LYS A 300 -3.79 10.02 -9.93
C LYS A 300 -2.32 10.45 -9.88
N TYR A 301 -1.71 10.41 -8.70
CA TYR A 301 -0.31 10.80 -8.53
C TYR A 301 0.65 9.85 -9.23
N ILE A 302 0.39 8.54 -9.13
CA ILE A 302 1.17 7.50 -9.79
C ILE A 302 1.08 7.64 -11.31
N LEU A 303 -0.10 7.96 -11.86
CA LEU A 303 -0.25 8.19 -13.31
C LEU A 303 0.55 9.40 -13.78
N ASP A 304 0.49 10.51 -13.04
CA ASP A 304 1.25 11.72 -13.37
C ASP A 304 2.76 11.43 -13.34
N ALA A 305 3.22 10.69 -12.32
CA ALA A 305 4.61 10.23 -12.23
C ALA A 305 4.98 9.34 -13.41
N TYR A 306 4.13 8.36 -13.77
CA TYR A 306 4.36 7.47 -14.91
C TYR A 306 4.37 8.20 -16.26
N LYS A 307 3.43 9.12 -16.52
CA LYS A 307 3.41 9.92 -17.75
C LYS A 307 4.68 10.75 -17.88
N THR A 308 5.16 11.30 -16.78
CA THR A 308 6.39 12.08 -16.79
C THR A 308 7.61 11.17 -16.99
N PHE A 309 7.62 10.01 -16.32
CA PHE A 309 8.70 9.04 -16.42
C PHE A 309 8.82 8.42 -17.84
N SER A 310 7.70 8.02 -18.44
CA SER A 310 7.67 7.43 -19.79
C SER A 310 8.14 8.39 -20.89
N LEU A 311 8.11 9.71 -20.66
CA LEU A 311 8.67 10.69 -21.59
C LEU A 311 10.21 10.72 -21.56
N ILE A 312 10.84 10.23 -20.49
CA ILE A 312 12.28 10.37 -20.23
C ILE A 312 12.98 9.01 -20.29
N ALA A 313 12.25 7.92 -20.04
CA ALA A 313 12.79 6.56 -20.03
C ALA A 313 13.38 6.16 -21.39
N TRP A 314 14.61 5.64 -21.36
CA TRP A 314 15.22 5.03 -22.54
C TRP A 314 14.54 3.72 -22.93
N PRO A 315 14.33 3.49 -24.23
CA PRO A 315 13.74 2.26 -24.71
C PRO A 315 14.67 1.07 -24.47
N CYS A 316 14.09 -0.10 -24.18
CA CYS A 316 14.84 -1.33 -23.93
C CYS A 316 15.69 -1.75 -25.15
N ASP A 317 15.26 -1.38 -26.35
CA ASP A 317 15.97 -1.67 -27.60
C ASP A 317 17.38 -1.03 -27.64
N ASN A 318 17.64 0.00 -26.82
CA ASN A 318 18.96 0.62 -26.68
C ASN A 318 19.90 -0.18 -25.75
N ALA A 319 19.43 -1.23 -25.07
CA ALA A 319 20.25 -2.07 -24.20
C ALA A 319 21.13 -3.03 -24.99
N SER A 320 22.27 -3.42 -24.41
CA SER A 320 23.08 -4.52 -24.94
C SER A 320 22.28 -5.84 -24.90
N LYS A 321 22.53 -6.74 -25.86
CA LYS A 321 21.83 -8.04 -25.94
C LYS A 321 21.84 -8.84 -24.61
N PRO A 322 22.97 -8.95 -23.87
CA PRO A 322 22.98 -9.64 -22.57
C PRO A 322 22.03 -9.01 -21.56
N LEU A 323 21.97 -7.68 -21.53
CA LEU A 323 21.09 -6.95 -20.64
C LEU A 323 19.62 -7.13 -21.04
N GLN A 324 19.30 -7.08 -22.34
CA GLN A 324 17.95 -7.36 -22.84
C GLN A 324 17.47 -8.75 -22.40
N ILE A 325 18.33 -9.77 -22.43
CA ILE A 325 18.00 -11.13 -21.97
C ILE A 325 17.64 -11.12 -20.46
N ILE A 326 18.44 -10.46 -19.62
CA ILE A 326 18.18 -10.34 -18.18
C ILE A 326 16.83 -9.66 -17.93
N ILE A 327 16.56 -8.56 -18.63
CA ILE A 327 15.31 -7.80 -18.52
C ILE A 327 14.11 -8.66 -18.93
N LEU A 328 14.21 -9.37 -20.07
CA LEU A 328 13.15 -10.25 -20.56
C LEU A 328 12.89 -11.42 -19.60
N GLN A 329 13.94 -11.99 -18.99
CA GLN A 329 13.79 -13.06 -18.01
C GLN A 329 13.05 -12.57 -16.76
N ARG A 330 13.43 -11.41 -16.22
CA ARG A 330 12.73 -10.78 -15.09
C ARG A 330 11.27 -10.47 -15.43
N SER A 331 11.02 -9.91 -16.61
CA SER A 331 9.66 -9.63 -17.10
C SER A 331 8.80 -10.89 -17.15
N LYS A 332 9.33 -12.02 -17.66
CA LYS A 332 8.63 -13.31 -17.65
C LYS A 332 8.26 -13.75 -16.24
N THR A 333 9.21 -13.70 -15.30
CA THR A 333 8.95 -14.06 -13.90
C THR A 333 7.83 -13.22 -13.30
N ILE A 334 7.87 -11.90 -13.50
CA ILE A 334 6.83 -10.98 -13.02
C ILE A 334 5.48 -11.30 -13.65
N LYS A 335 5.44 -11.60 -14.95
CA LYS A 335 4.21 -11.98 -15.65
C LYS A 335 3.54 -13.21 -15.03
N TYR A 336 4.30 -14.26 -14.68
CA TYR A 336 3.73 -15.44 -14.02
C TYR A 336 3.18 -15.12 -12.63
N TRP A 337 3.94 -14.37 -11.84
CA TRP A 337 3.50 -13.93 -10.51
C TRP A 337 2.22 -13.08 -10.58
N ASN A 338 2.08 -12.22 -11.59
CA ASN A 338 0.88 -11.40 -11.78
C ASN A 338 -0.36 -12.27 -12.04
N TYR A 339 -0.28 -13.25 -12.94
CA TYR A 339 -1.42 -14.11 -13.22
C TYR A 339 -1.80 -14.99 -12.02
N PHE A 340 -0.80 -15.52 -11.33
CA PHE A 340 -1.02 -16.25 -10.07
C PHE A 340 -1.75 -15.37 -9.06
N PHE A 341 -1.29 -14.13 -8.88
CA PHE A 341 -1.89 -13.20 -7.91
C PHE A 341 -3.30 -12.77 -8.30
N LEU A 342 -3.58 -12.51 -9.57
CA LEU A 342 -4.93 -12.22 -10.06
C LEU A 342 -5.88 -13.40 -9.86
N GLY A 343 -5.42 -14.63 -10.17
CA GLY A 343 -6.17 -15.86 -9.91
C GLY A 343 -6.43 -16.05 -8.42
N PHE A 344 -5.45 -15.74 -7.56
CA PHE A 344 -5.59 -15.79 -6.12
C PHE A 344 -6.60 -14.78 -5.59
N ILE A 345 -6.57 -13.51 -6.03
CA ILE A 345 -7.57 -12.49 -5.64
C ILE A 345 -8.97 -12.96 -6.02
N PHE A 346 -9.13 -13.44 -7.25
CA PHE A 346 -10.42 -13.93 -7.74
C PHE A 346 -10.92 -15.11 -6.89
N PHE A 347 -10.06 -16.09 -6.65
CA PHE A 347 -10.36 -17.24 -5.80
C PHE A 347 -10.77 -16.84 -4.38
N MET A 348 -10.02 -15.94 -3.74
CA MET A 348 -10.33 -15.44 -2.40
C MET A 348 -11.63 -14.65 -2.36
N ALA A 349 -11.97 -13.93 -3.43
CA ALA A 349 -13.25 -13.25 -3.53
C ALA A 349 -14.42 -14.23 -3.70
N CYS A 350 -14.22 -15.32 -4.44
CA CYS A 350 -15.23 -16.37 -4.60
C CYS A 350 -15.49 -17.16 -3.31
N ILE A 351 -14.47 -17.37 -2.45
CA ILE A 351 -14.64 -18.03 -1.15
C ILE A 351 -15.62 -17.26 -0.25
N ASN A 352 -15.64 -15.93 -0.31
CA ASN A 352 -16.51 -15.12 0.53
C ASN A 352 -17.98 -15.11 0.09
N TRP A 353 -18.31 -15.78 -1.01
CA TRP A 353 -19.65 -15.78 -1.58
C TRP A 353 -20.58 -16.69 -0.73
N PRO A 354 -21.85 -16.31 -0.47
CA PRO A 354 -22.80 -17.00 0.42
C PRO A 354 -23.05 -18.51 0.23
N TRP A 355 -22.45 -19.20 -0.75
CA TRP A 355 -22.57 -20.65 -0.92
C TRP A 355 -21.96 -21.46 0.24
N LEU A 356 -21.09 -20.85 1.06
CA LEU A 356 -20.35 -21.54 2.13
C LEU A 356 -20.99 -21.47 3.53
N GLY A 357 -22.22 -20.95 3.67
CA GLY A 357 -22.96 -20.99 4.93
C GLY A 357 -23.80 -19.75 5.21
N ASP A 358 -24.55 -19.77 6.30
CA ASP A 358 -25.36 -18.62 6.72
C ASP A 358 -24.46 -17.49 7.25
N GLN A 359 -24.31 -16.44 6.45
CA GLN A 359 -23.50 -15.27 6.78
C GLN A 359 -24.27 -14.21 7.60
N ASN A 360 -25.55 -14.44 7.90
CA ASN A 360 -26.42 -13.49 8.62
C ASN A 360 -25.86 -13.09 9.99
N ASP A 361 -25.14 -13.99 10.64
CA ASP A 361 -24.64 -13.76 12.00
C ASP A 361 -23.39 -12.91 12.05
N PHE A 362 -22.65 -12.84 10.94
CA PHE A 362 -21.35 -12.17 10.89
C PHE A 362 -21.45 -10.83 10.18
N LEU A 363 -22.10 -10.74 9.02
CA LEU A 363 -22.08 -9.53 8.21
C LEU A 363 -23.26 -8.61 8.51
N LEU A 364 -23.01 -7.52 9.23
CA LEU A 364 -24.01 -6.48 9.55
C LEU A 364 -24.74 -5.97 8.29
N CYS A 365 -24.02 -5.81 7.18
CA CYS A 365 -24.62 -5.36 5.92
C CYS A 365 -25.77 -6.26 5.44
N ILE A 366 -25.71 -7.58 5.69
CA ILE A 366 -26.77 -8.51 5.30
C ILE A 366 -28.03 -8.24 6.11
N GLN A 367 -27.89 -8.04 7.42
CA GLN A 367 -29.02 -7.72 8.30
C GLN A 367 -29.65 -6.38 7.92
N VAL A 368 -28.82 -5.37 7.65
CA VAL A 368 -29.23 -4.06 7.17
C VAL A 368 -29.98 -4.20 5.84
N PHE A 369 -29.47 -4.99 4.89
CA PHE A 369 -30.13 -5.19 3.60
C PHE A 369 -31.47 -5.90 3.73
N LYS A 370 -31.53 -7.00 4.48
CA LYS A 370 -32.78 -7.71 4.74
C LYS A 370 -33.82 -6.81 5.40
N LYS A 371 -33.41 -6.01 6.39
CA LYS A 371 -34.31 -5.13 7.14
C LYS A 371 -34.86 -3.98 6.31
N TYR A 372 -34.01 -3.26 5.57
CA TYR A 372 -34.42 -2.03 4.89
C TYR A 372 -34.86 -2.23 3.43
N PHE A 373 -34.43 -3.31 2.78
CA PHE A 373 -34.71 -3.54 1.36
C PHE A 373 -35.62 -4.74 1.09
N GLY A 374 -35.90 -5.58 2.11
CA GLY A 374 -36.85 -6.68 1.99
C GLY A 374 -36.53 -7.62 0.81
N SER A 375 -37.46 -7.74 -0.13
CA SER A 375 -37.32 -8.57 -1.34
C SER A 375 -36.19 -8.13 -2.28
N TRP A 376 -35.71 -6.88 -2.17
CA TRP A 376 -34.58 -6.37 -2.95
C TRP A 376 -33.21 -6.70 -2.33
N SER A 377 -33.17 -7.21 -1.09
CA SER A 377 -31.92 -7.56 -0.39
C SER A 377 -30.97 -8.45 -1.23
N PRO A 378 -31.42 -9.48 -1.97
CA PRO A 378 -30.54 -10.30 -2.81
C PRO A 378 -29.77 -9.50 -3.86
N LEU A 379 -30.37 -8.46 -4.44
CA LEU A 379 -29.71 -7.60 -5.43
C LEU A 379 -28.58 -6.78 -4.78
N PHE A 380 -28.82 -6.21 -3.61
CA PHE A 380 -27.79 -5.46 -2.86
C PHE A 380 -26.66 -6.38 -2.38
N LEU A 381 -26.99 -7.61 -1.97
CA LEU A 381 -25.99 -8.62 -1.63
C LEU A 381 -25.14 -8.98 -2.85
N LEU A 382 -25.76 -9.19 -4.02
CA LEU A 382 -25.02 -9.48 -5.25
C LEU A 382 -24.00 -8.37 -5.55
N PHE A 383 -24.39 -7.11 -5.49
CA PHE A 383 -23.44 -5.99 -5.67
C PHE A 383 -22.38 -5.98 -4.57
N TYR A 384 -22.76 -6.21 -3.31
CA TYR A 384 -21.80 -6.27 -2.21
C TYR A 384 -20.73 -7.35 -2.40
N TYR A 385 -21.08 -8.53 -2.92
CA TYR A 385 -20.10 -9.59 -3.19
C TYR A 385 -19.28 -9.34 -4.46
N LEU A 386 -19.91 -8.85 -5.53
CA LEU A 386 -19.22 -8.50 -6.78
C LEU A 386 -18.19 -7.38 -6.59
N GLY A 387 -18.33 -6.56 -5.56
CA GLY A 387 -17.38 -5.53 -5.23
C GLY A 387 -16.05 -6.05 -4.66
N PHE A 388 -16.01 -7.24 -4.03
CA PHE A 388 -14.76 -7.76 -3.43
C PHE A 388 -13.63 -8.01 -4.43
N PRO A 389 -13.86 -8.71 -5.57
CA PRO A 389 -12.82 -8.86 -6.59
C PRO A 389 -12.32 -7.51 -7.12
N ILE A 390 -13.22 -6.53 -7.23
CA ILE A 390 -12.91 -5.19 -7.76
C ILE A 390 -12.08 -4.38 -6.77
N ILE A 391 -12.42 -4.45 -5.48
CA ILE A 391 -11.60 -3.90 -4.38
C ILE A 391 -10.22 -4.55 -4.39
N GLY A 392 -10.18 -5.88 -4.40
CA GLY A 392 -8.93 -6.65 -4.38
C GLY A 392 -8.04 -6.30 -5.56
N TYR A 393 -8.61 -6.26 -6.77
CA TYR A 393 -7.92 -5.83 -7.98
C TYR A 393 -7.43 -4.37 -7.88
N SER A 394 -8.27 -3.45 -7.39
CA SER A 394 -7.90 -2.03 -7.26
C SER A 394 -6.76 -1.80 -6.27
N ALA A 395 -6.76 -2.51 -5.14
CA ALA A 395 -5.69 -2.47 -4.15
C ALA A 395 -4.39 -3.07 -4.69
N ALA A 396 -4.49 -4.25 -5.32
CA ALA A 396 -3.38 -4.94 -5.95
C ALA A 396 -2.71 -4.10 -7.05
N ARG A 397 -3.54 -3.44 -7.86
CA ARG A 397 -3.09 -2.64 -9.00
C ARG A 397 -2.07 -1.59 -8.60
N ILE A 398 -2.24 -0.92 -7.46
CA ILE A 398 -1.29 0.11 -7.01
C ILE A 398 0.08 -0.48 -6.74
N PHE A 399 0.12 -1.61 -6.04
CA PHE A 399 1.35 -2.34 -5.80
C PHE A 399 2.05 -2.67 -7.14
N PHE A 400 1.31 -3.16 -8.13
CA PHE A 400 1.90 -3.49 -9.44
C PHE A 400 2.31 -2.29 -10.28
N ILE A 401 1.61 -1.14 -10.19
CA ILE A 401 2.06 0.08 -10.88
C ILE A 401 3.35 0.62 -10.22
N ILE A 402 3.45 0.57 -8.89
CA ILE A 402 4.69 0.90 -8.19
C ILE A 402 5.80 -0.05 -8.62
N LEU A 403 5.55 -1.36 -8.61
CA LEU A 403 6.51 -2.37 -9.04
C LEU A 403 6.99 -2.09 -10.47
N TYR A 404 6.07 -1.79 -11.39
CA TYR A 404 6.38 -1.37 -12.74
C TYR A 404 7.31 -0.15 -12.77
N GLY A 405 7.00 0.89 -11.98
CA GLY A 405 7.85 2.09 -11.86
C GLY A 405 9.25 1.79 -11.32
N VAL A 406 9.35 0.95 -10.29
CA VAL A 406 10.64 0.53 -9.69
C VAL A 406 11.49 -0.25 -10.69
N LEU A 407 10.90 -1.21 -11.39
CA LEU A 407 11.60 -2.01 -12.41
C LEU A 407 12.13 -1.15 -13.54
N HIS A 408 11.35 -0.15 -13.94
CA HIS A 408 11.78 0.81 -14.93
C HIS A 408 12.90 1.73 -14.43
N LEU A 409 12.86 2.17 -13.18
CA LEU A 409 13.94 2.96 -12.58
C LEU A 409 15.24 2.16 -12.49
N GLU A 410 15.16 0.91 -12.07
CA GLU A 410 16.30 -0.01 -12.03
C GLU A 410 16.91 -0.17 -13.43
N LEU A 411 16.05 -0.30 -14.45
CA LEU A 411 16.48 -0.34 -15.85
C LEU A 411 17.22 0.93 -16.26
N GLN A 412 16.70 2.12 -15.94
CA GLN A 412 17.35 3.39 -16.26
C GLN A 412 18.67 3.59 -15.49
N GLU A 413 18.73 3.18 -14.22
CA GLU A 413 19.97 3.24 -13.44
C GLU A 413 21.07 2.39 -14.11
N LEU A 414 20.71 1.19 -14.56
CA LEU A 414 21.65 0.27 -15.18
C LEU A 414 22.12 0.79 -16.54
N PHE A 415 21.22 1.40 -17.31
CA PHE A 415 21.56 2.15 -18.52
C PHE A 415 22.57 3.29 -18.24
N CYS A 416 22.33 4.12 -17.23
CA CYS A 416 23.23 5.20 -16.84
C CYS A 416 24.62 4.69 -16.42
N LYS A 417 24.69 3.59 -15.64
CA LYS A 417 25.96 2.97 -15.25
C LYS A 417 26.77 2.51 -16.46
N ILE A 418 26.12 1.83 -17.42
CA ILE A 418 26.78 1.35 -18.64
C ILE A 418 27.27 2.53 -19.49
N SER A 419 26.44 3.55 -19.71
CA SER A 419 26.83 4.74 -20.48
C SER A 419 28.03 5.45 -19.85
N ARG A 420 28.07 5.56 -18.52
CA ARG A 420 29.21 6.13 -17.79
C ARG A 420 30.49 5.30 -17.98
N THR A 421 30.40 3.97 -17.89
CA THR A 421 31.55 3.09 -18.11
C THR A 421 32.07 3.18 -19.54
N ILE A 422 31.18 3.21 -20.54
CA ILE A 422 31.56 3.37 -21.95
C ILE A 422 32.26 4.71 -22.18
N LEU A 423 31.76 5.79 -21.58
CA LEU A 423 32.37 7.12 -21.67
C LEU A 423 33.76 7.17 -21.01
N LEU A 424 33.92 6.55 -19.84
CA LEU A 424 35.22 6.46 -19.15
C LEU A 424 36.25 5.64 -19.95
N ILE A 425 35.80 4.62 -20.69
CA ILE A 425 36.67 3.82 -21.57
C ILE A 425 37.02 4.59 -22.85
N ARG A 426 36.10 5.40 -23.40
CA ARG A 426 36.31 6.11 -24.67
C ARG A 426 36.95 7.49 -24.56
N ALA A 427 36.92 8.13 -23.39
CA ALA A 427 37.45 9.49 -23.23
C ALA A 427 38.46 9.61 -22.08
N PRO A 428 39.70 9.09 -22.22
CA PRO A 428 40.79 9.50 -21.33
C PRO A 428 41.23 10.95 -21.59
N SER A 429 40.94 11.53 -22.76
CA SER A 429 41.53 12.80 -23.23
C SER A 429 40.57 13.95 -23.54
N MET A 430 39.24 13.79 -23.39
CA MET A 430 38.29 14.89 -23.58
C MET A 430 37.83 15.45 -22.23
N SER A 431 38.34 16.66 -21.94
CA SER A 431 38.12 17.46 -20.74
C SER A 431 36.65 17.58 -20.32
N LEU A 432 36.42 17.37 -19.02
CA LEU A 432 35.44 17.90 -18.04
C LEU A 432 34.10 18.56 -18.48
N HIS A 433 34.01 19.20 -19.64
CA HIS A 433 32.84 19.96 -20.07
C HIS A 433 31.67 19.10 -20.57
N VAL A 434 31.91 17.88 -21.06
CA VAL A 434 30.82 16.97 -21.48
C VAL A 434 30.18 16.26 -20.29
N SER A 435 30.91 16.09 -19.18
CA SER A 435 30.42 15.42 -17.98
C SER A 435 29.31 16.21 -17.25
N ILE A 436 29.24 17.52 -17.46
CA ILE A 436 28.21 18.40 -16.85
C ILE A 436 26.89 18.37 -17.64
N ALA A 437 26.91 17.95 -18.91
CA ALA A 437 25.68 17.88 -19.74
C ALA A 437 24.88 16.57 -19.53
N PHE A 438 25.42 15.59 -18.80
CA PHE A 438 24.83 14.27 -18.57
C PHE A 438 24.45 13.98 -17.11
N LEU A 439 24.75 14.89 -16.18
CA LEU A 439 24.20 14.96 -14.83
C LEU A 439 23.01 15.93 -14.82
#